data_AF-A0A1B2Z907-F1
#
_entry.id   AF-A0A1B2Z907-F1
#
_cell.length_a   1.000
_cell.length_b   1.000
_cell.length_c   1.000
_cell.angle_alpha   90.00
_cell.angle_beta   90.00
_cell.angle_gamma   90.00
#
_symmetry.space_group_name_H-M   'P 1'
#
loop_
_entity.id
_entity.type
_entity.pdbx_description
1 polymer ?
#
loop_
_entity_poly.entity_id
_entity_poly.type
_entity_poly.pdbx_seq_one_letter_code
_entity_poly.pdbx_strand_id
1 'polypeptide(L)'
;MSVTINGTNGVTYNDGSLQPSAPVGKNKIINGDMRVDQRDGTATINATGVTYNVDRWLGRGVGSAGVFTLAQDTTSPANFTNSLKATVTTADSSIASGSSYRIQQMVEGYNMADLNWGTSDAQSVSLSFWVRSSQTGTFGGSVGNGDFNRFNVFSYTISSANTWEYKTVTIAGDTSGTWVTNNTLGLRLNFSLGAGSTLLASAGSWGSSTKEGVTGQTNVIATNSATFYVTGVQLEANTTATPFENLQYGTQLELCQRYYQQYGSSSVTPIGAGVWFTTTQVLGLLTFPVIMRTAPTITTTGTGWIKAYRDGSSTATGSGFFDSIGNHSARFNMSGWDVAGTAGMGAYLQLVADKYIFISAEL
;
A
#
# COMPACT_ATOMS: atom_id res chain seq x y z
N MET A 1 36.15 5.01 31.00
CA MET A 1 34.70 4.70 30.96
C MET A 1 34.49 3.71 29.85
N SER A 2 34.17 2.46 30.17
CA SER A 2 33.98 1.38 29.20
C SER A 2 32.52 1.33 28.76
N VAL A 3 32.26 1.66 27.51
CA VAL A 3 30.98 1.35 26.85
C VAL A 3 31.07 -0.12 26.41
N THR A 4 30.14 -0.96 26.87
CA THR A 4 30.06 -2.36 26.42
C THR A 4 28.97 -2.45 25.36
N ILE A 5 29.37 -2.75 24.12
CA ILE A 5 28.43 -3.04 23.03
C ILE A 5 28.16 -4.53 23.07
N ASN A 6 26.99 -4.93 23.59
CA ASN A 6 26.49 -6.28 23.38
C ASN A 6 25.45 -6.17 22.26
N GLY A 7 25.76 -6.74 21.08
CA GLY A 7 24.93 -6.71 19.87
C GLY A 7 23.51 -7.29 20.02
N THR A 8 23.11 -7.66 21.24
CA THR A 8 21.79 -8.17 21.59
C THR A 8 20.84 -7.07 22.12
N ASN A 9 21.34 -6.05 22.84
CA ASN A 9 20.48 -5.11 23.63
C ASN A 9 20.77 -3.60 23.43
N GLY A 10 21.68 -3.22 22.52
CA GLY A 10 22.05 -1.81 22.30
C GLY A 10 23.17 -1.31 23.22
N VAL A 11 23.15 -0.01 23.56
CA VAL A 11 24.15 0.64 24.41
C VAL A 11 23.62 0.75 25.84
N THR A 12 24.31 0.12 26.80
CA THR A 12 24.04 0.32 28.23
C THR A 12 24.90 1.47 28.76
N TYR A 13 24.26 2.48 29.34
CA TYR A 13 24.94 3.60 30.00
C TYR A 13 25.33 3.24 31.44
N ASN A 14 26.25 4.03 32.02
CA ASN A 14 26.76 3.81 33.38
C ASN A 14 25.69 3.98 34.47
N ASP A 15 24.59 4.66 34.16
CA ASP A 15 23.43 4.84 35.05
C ASP A 15 22.41 3.68 34.96
N GLY A 16 22.73 2.64 34.17
CA GLY A 16 21.86 1.49 33.94
C GLY A 16 20.75 1.75 32.92
N SER A 17 20.67 2.94 32.33
CA SER A 17 19.75 3.20 31.22
C SER A 17 20.21 2.47 29.96
N LEU A 18 19.24 1.90 29.25
CA LEU A 18 19.47 1.19 27.99
C LEU A 18 19.06 2.13 26.85
N GLN A 19 19.98 2.39 25.91
CA GLN A 19 19.59 2.81 24.57
C GLN A 19 19.44 1.53 23.74
N PRO A 20 18.21 1.00 23.56
CA PRO A 20 18.00 -0.08 22.63
C PRO A 20 18.51 0.38 21.26
N SER A 21 19.21 -0.50 20.54
CA SER A 21 19.33 -0.31 19.10
C SER A 21 17.91 -0.26 18.57
N ALA A 22 17.50 0.87 17.99
CA ALA A 22 16.29 0.96 17.20
C ALA A 22 16.73 0.74 15.74
N PRO A 23 16.86 -0.52 15.27
CA PRO A 23 17.17 -0.76 13.87
C PRO A 23 16.10 -0.07 13.04
N VAL A 24 16.56 0.77 12.11
CA VAL A 24 15.71 1.42 11.10
C VAL A 24 15.45 0.40 9.99
N GLY A 25 14.25 0.40 9.43
CA GLY A 25 13.80 -0.56 8.44
C GLY A 25 13.36 -1.90 9.05
N LYS A 26 12.99 -1.91 10.34
CA LYS A 26 12.50 -3.14 10.99
C LYS A 26 11.08 -3.48 10.56
N ASN A 27 10.26 -2.47 10.26
CA ASN A 27 8.89 -2.68 9.84
C ASN A 27 8.83 -3.06 8.36
N LYS A 28 8.33 -4.26 8.06
CA LYS A 28 8.14 -4.72 6.68
C LYS A 28 6.94 -4.07 5.99
N ILE A 29 6.11 -3.37 6.77
CA ILE A 29 4.91 -2.68 6.33
C ILE A 29 5.24 -1.24 5.96
N ILE A 30 4.98 -0.87 4.71
CA ILE A 30 5.09 0.52 4.24
C ILE A 30 3.80 1.26 4.59
N ASN A 31 3.90 2.53 5.01
CA ASN A 31 2.73 3.36 5.37
C ASN A 31 1.83 2.70 6.43
N GLY A 32 2.41 2.02 7.41
CA GLY A 32 1.66 1.32 8.46
C GLY A 32 0.88 2.25 9.41
N ASP A 33 1.28 3.52 9.48
CA ASP A 33 0.63 4.62 10.22
C ASP A 33 -0.34 5.44 9.36
N MET A 34 -0.50 5.07 8.08
CA MET A 34 -1.47 5.64 7.17
C MET A 34 -1.27 7.13 6.91
N ARG A 35 -0.05 7.68 7.07
CA ARG A 35 0.23 9.12 6.91
C ARG A 35 0.34 9.57 5.45
N VAL A 36 0.62 8.66 4.53
CA VAL A 36 0.73 8.97 3.09
C VAL A 36 -0.55 8.51 2.38
N ASP A 37 -1.23 9.43 1.71
CA ASP A 37 -2.32 9.14 0.77
C ASP A 37 -2.23 10.08 -0.42
N GLN A 38 -1.45 9.67 -1.42
CA GLN A 38 -1.27 10.40 -2.68
C GLN A 38 -2.49 10.32 -3.59
N ARG A 39 -3.35 9.31 -3.40
CA ARG A 39 -4.59 9.13 -4.16
C ARG A 39 -5.70 10.04 -3.64
N ASP A 40 -5.66 10.37 -2.35
CA ASP A 40 -6.49 11.36 -1.65
C ASP A 40 -7.98 11.23 -2.03
N GLY A 41 -8.56 10.09 -1.69
CA GLY A 41 -9.92 9.78 -2.09
C GLY A 41 -10.45 8.46 -1.54
N THR A 42 -11.72 8.19 -1.82
CA THR A 42 -12.39 6.96 -1.42
C THR A 42 -12.38 5.95 -2.56
N ALA A 43 -11.82 4.76 -2.34
CA ALA A 43 -11.91 3.64 -3.27
C ALA A 43 -13.14 2.80 -2.96
N THR A 44 -13.88 2.38 -3.98
CA THR A 44 -14.98 1.41 -3.87
C THR A 44 -14.48 0.01 -4.21
N ILE A 45 -14.74 -0.95 -3.33
CA ILE A 45 -14.34 -2.35 -3.49
C ILE A 45 -15.59 -3.19 -3.74
N ASN A 46 -15.78 -3.57 -5.01
CA ASN A 46 -16.97 -4.30 -5.51
C ASN A 46 -16.62 -5.37 -6.56
N ALA A 47 -15.36 -5.82 -6.57
CA ALA A 47 -14.85 -6.77 -7.54
C ALA A 47 -13.75 -7.66 -6.94
N THR A 48 -13.43 -8.75 -7.65
CA THR A 48 -12.37 -9.69 -7.29
C THR A 48 -10.96 -9.17 -7.58
N GLY A 49 -10.84 -8.09 -8.36
CA GLY A 49 -9.57 -7.39 -8.58
C GLY A 49 -9.10 -6.65 -7.33
N VAL A 50 -7.81 -6.32 -7.29
CA VAL A 50 -7.24 -5.47 -6.23
C VAL A 50 -7.49 -4.01 -6.56
N THR A 51 -7.83 -3.20 -5.56
CA THR A 51 -7.94 -1.75 -5.71
C THR A 51 -7.12 -1.09 -4.59
N TYR A 52 -6.08 -0.38 -4.98
CA TYR A 52 -5.21 0.35 -4.06
C TYR A 52 -5.85 1.68 -3.64
N ASN A 53 -5.67 2.02 -2.37
CA ASN A 53 -6.00 3.32 -1.77
C ASN A 53 -4.83 3.69 -0.81
N VAL A 54 -5.05 4.56 0.19
CA VAL A 54 -4.11 5.00 1.26
C VAL A 54 -2.75 4.32 1.13
N ASP A 55 -1.83 4.97 0.42
CA ASP A 55 -0.73 4.36 -0.33
C ASP A 55 -0.24 2.99 0.17
N ARG A 56 -0.15 2.02 -0.76
CA ARG A 56 0.24 0.61 -0.58
C ARG A 56 -0.82 -0.31 0.00
N TRP A 57 -1.84 0.23 0.65
CA TRP A 57 -2.97 -0.57 1.13
C TRP A 57 -3.99 -0.79 0.03
N LEU A 58 -4.56 -1.99 0.00
CA LEU A 58 -5.55 -2.36 -1.01
C LEU A 58 -6.75 -3.08 -0.40
N GLY A 59 -7.87 -2.98 -1.11
CA GLY A 59 -9.06 -3.76 -0.86
C GLY A 59 -9.23 -4.84 -1.93
N ARG A 60 -9.78 -5.98 -1.52
CA ARG A 60 -10.29 -7.00 -2.44
C ARG A 60 -11.65 -7.47 -1.93
N GLY A 61 -12.62 -7.57 -2.83
CA GLY A 61 -13.96 -8.07 -2.54
C GLY A 61 -14.36 -9.12 -3.57
N VAL A 62 -15.64 -9.15 -3.90
CA VAL A 62 -16.18 -9.98 -4.97
C VAL A 62 -17.13 -9.16 -5.83
N GLY A 63 -17.35 -9.62 -7.07
CA GLY A 63 -18.32 -9.00 -7.97
C GLY A 63 -19.75 -9.25 -7.52
N SER A 64 -20.61 -8.23 -7.65
CA SER A 64 -22.07 -8.35 -7.53
C SER A 64 -22.61 -8.87 -6.17
N ALA A 65 -21.84 -8.73 -5.08
CA ALA A 65 -22.31 -9.04 -3.72
C ALA A 65 -21.97 -7.90 -2.75
N GLY A 66 -21.25 -8.18 -1.67
CA GLY A 66 -20.86 -7.19 -0.67
C GLY A 66 -19.98 -6.09 -1.27
N VAL A 67 -20.21 -4.87 -0.83
CA VAL A 67 -19.43 -3.69 -1.25
C VAL A 67 -18.96 -2.97 -0.01
N PHE A 68 -17.69 -2.58 -0.02
CA PHE A 68 -17.14 -1.69 1.00
C PHE A 68 -16.24 -0.64 0.35
N THR A 69 -16.03 0.47 1.04
CA THR A 69 -15.09 1.50 0.62
C THR A 69 -13.83 1.48 1.46
N LEU A 70 -12.73 1.99 0.93
CA LEU A 70 -11.49 2.30 1.64
C LEU A 70 -11.16 3.77 1.51
N ALA A 71 -10.79 4.42 2.62
CA ALA A 71 -10.33 5.79 2.65
C ALA A 71 -9.43 6.04 3.86
N GLN A 72 -8.57 7.06 3.79
CA GLN A 72 -7.90 7.60 4.97
C GLN A 72 -8.91 8.34 5.86
N ASP A 73 -8.83 8.16 7.17
CA ASP A 73 -9.68 8.85 8.15
C ASP A 73 -8.80 9.43 9.26
N THR A 74 -9.22 10.55 9.85
CA THR A 74 -8.47 11.22 10.93
C THR A 74 -8.81 10.64 12.32
N THR A 75 -9.85 9.82 12.43
CA THR A 75 -10.13 9.01 13.63
C THR A 75 -8.98 8.05 13.85
N SER A 76 -8.21 8.27 14.91
CA SER A 76 -6.96 7.54 15.17
C SER A 76 -6.72 7.42 16.68
N PRO A 77 -5.93 6.42 17.14
CA PRO A 77 -5.50 6.34 18.53
C PRO A 77 -4.43 7.41 18.82
N ALA A 78 -4.12 7.63 20.09
CA ALA A 78 -3.07 8.56 20.49
C ALA A 78 -1.73 8.26 19.79
N ASN A 79 -1.00 9.31 19.43
CA ASN A 79 0.28 9.29 18.71
C ASN A 79 0.22 8.89 17.24
N PHE A 80 -0.98 8.66 16.70
CA PHE A 80 -1.24 8.54 15.27
C PHE A 80 -2.17 9.67 14.83
N THR A 81 -2.06 10.09 13.58
CA THR A 81 -2.89 11.16 13.00
C THR A 81 -3.96 10.63 12.04
N ASN A 82 -3.72 9.44 11.48
CA ASN A 82 -4.52 8.87 10.42
C ASN A 82 -4.75 7.37 10.66
N SER A 83 -5.80 6.84 10.05
CA SER A 83 -6.07 5.42 9.94
C SER A 83 -6.65 5.07 8.58
N LEU A 84 -6.58 3.79 8.22
CA LEU A 84 -7.30 3.26 7.08
C LEU A 84 -8.67 2.81 7.57
N LYS A 85 -9.73 3.34 6.95
CA LYS A 85 -11.12 3.00 7.25
C LYS A 85 -11.74 2.21 6.12
N ALA A 86 -12.29 1.06 6.47
CA ALA A 86 -13.27 0.36 5.65
C ALA A 86 -14.69 0.69 6.12
N THR A 87 -15.59 0.98 5.17
CA THR A 87 -17.03 1.16 5.45
C THR A 87 -17.83 0.27 4.52
N VAL A 88 -18.68 -0.60 5.07
CA VAL A 88 -19.58 -1.43 4.27
C VAL A 88 -20.71 -0.58 3.70
N THR A 89 -20.87 -0.58 2.39
CA THR A 89 -21.92 0.16 1.67
C THR A 89 -22.98 -0.76 1.08
N THR A 90 -22.71 -2.07 1.00
CA THR A 90 -23.69 -3.10 0.69
C THR A 90 -23.30 -4.37 1.44
N ALA A 91 -24.23 -4.89 2.24
CA ALA A 91 -23.96 -6.07 3.06
C ALA A 91 -23.97 -7.36 2.23
N ASP A 92 -23.08 -8.28 2.56
CA ASP A 92 -23.16 -9.69 2.17
C ASP A 92 -23.31 -10.57 3.42
N SER A 93 -24.56 -10.89 3.75
CA SER A 93 -24.91 -11.73 4.91
C SER A 93 -24.81 -13.24 4.62
N SER A 94 -24.51 -13.64 3.38
CA SER A 94 -24.47 -15.03 2.95
C SER A 94 -23.24 -15.31 2.08
N ILE A 95 -22.07 -15.08 2.65
CA ILE A 95 -20.78 -15.16 1.95
C ILE A 95 -20.59 -16.55 1.34
N ALA A 96 -20.50 -16.60 0.00
CA ALA A 96 -20.23 -17.85 -0.71
C ALA A 96 -18.90 -18.47 -0.29
N SER A 97 -18.80 -19.80 -0.33
CA SER A 97 -17.71 -20.56 0.30
C SER A 97 -16.30 -20.17 -0.16
N GLY A 98 -16.13 -19.74 -1.41
CA GLY A 98 -14.87 -19.27 -2.01
C GLY A 98 -14.71 -17.75 -2.08
N SER A 99 -15.62 -16.98 -1.49
CA SER A 99 -15.60 -15.51 -1.50
C SER A 99 -14.81 -14.95 -0.32
N SER A 100 -14.16 -13.81 -0.52
CA SER A 100 -13.46 -13.10 0.56
C SER A 100 -13.48 -11.58 0.35
N TYR A 101 -13.56 -10.86 1.45
CA TYR A 101 -13.52 -9.42 1.57
C TYR A 101 -12.40 -9.07 2.54
N ARG A 102 -11.44 -8.24 2.12
CA ARG A 102 -10.25 -8.00 2.92
C ARG A 102 -9.59 -6.67 2.60
N ILE A 103 -8.84 -6.22 3.60
CA ILE A 103 -7.79 -5.22 3.48
C ILE A 103 -6.46 -5.97 3.43
N GLN A 104 -5.56 -5.56 2.54
CA GLN A 104 -4.28 -6.23 2.39
C GLN A 104 -3.15 -5.22 2.22
N GLN A 105 -1.97 -5.58 2.72
CA GLN A 105 -0.72 -5.03 2.21
C GLN A 105 0.10 -6.14 1.54
N MET A 106 0.58 -5.85 0.33
CA MET A 106 1.52 -6.67 -0.41
C MET A 106 2.95 -6.16 -0.21
N VAL A 107 3.84 -7.03 0.26
CA VAL A 107 5.24 -6.73 0.59
C VAL A 107 6.15 -7.36 -0.45
N GLU A 108 7.08 -6.55 -0.99
CA GLU A 108 8.10 -6.96 -1.94
C GLU A 108 9.07 -7.97 -1.29
N GLY A 109 9.52 -8.97 -2.04
CA GLY A 109 10.45 -10.00 -1.55
C GLY A 109 11.75 -9.42 -0.96
N TYR A 110 12.29 -8.35 -1.54
CA TYR A 110 13.44 -7.63 -0.98
C TYR A 110 13.23 -7.18 0.49
N ASN A 111 11.99 -6.87 0.88
CA ASN A 111 11.70 -6.35 2.21
C ASN A 111 11.50 -7.45 3.26
N MET A 112 11.39 -8.71 2.85
CA MET A 112 11.19 -9.84 3.78
C MET A 112 12.32 -10.87 3.75
N ALA A 113 13.29 -10.73 2.83
CA ALA A 113 14.32 -11.73 2.59
C ALA A 113 15.10 -12.13 3.84
N ASP A 114 15.29 -11.21 4.79
CA ASP A 114 15.95 -11.44 6.08
C ASP A 114 15.19 -12.40 7.01
N LEU A 115 13.91 -12.65 6.78
CA LEU A 115 13.13 -13.61 7.56
C LEU A 115 13.51 -15.07 7.26
N ASN A 116 14.25 -15.34 6.18
CA ASN A 116 14.70 -16.69 5.78
C ASN A 116 13.58 -17.75 5.68
N TRP A 117 12.34 -17.32 5.42
CA TRP A 117 11.20 -18.23 5.26
C TRP A 117 11.41 -19.17 4.07
N GLY A 118 10.99 -20.42 4.21
CA GLY A 118 11.27 -21.52 3.29
C GLY A 118 12.55 -22.30 3.59
N THR A 119 13.28 -21.93 4.65
CA THR A 119 14.51 -22.61 5.08
C THR A 119 14.43 -23.08 6.53
N SER A 120 15.42 -23.83 7.00
CA SER A 120 15.52 -24.24 8.42
C SER A 120 15.73 -23.05 9.37
N ASP A 121 16.20 -21.92 8.87
CA ASP A 121 16.55 -20.73 9.66
C ASP A 121 15.43 -19.67 9.65
N ALA A 122 14.20 -20.08 9.29
CA ALA A 122 13.04 -19.21 9.20
C ALA A 122 12.75 -18.52 10.55
N GLN A 123 12.73 -17.19 10.52
CA GLN A 123 12.49 -16.37 11.71
C GLN A 123 11.00 -16.22 12.00
N SER A 124 10.62 -16.32 13.26
CA SER A 124 9.31 -15.88 13.72
C SER A 124 9.18 -14.36 13.58
N VAL A 125 7.96 -13.89 13.35
CA VAL A 125 7.63 -12.48 13.26
C VAL A 125 6.59 -12.10 14.32
N SER A 126 6.59 -10.82 14.67
CA SER A 126 5.55 -10.20 15.47
C SER A 126 4.81 -9.19 14.61
N LEU A 127 3.48 -9.28 14.65
CA LEU A 127 2.55 -8.35 14.04
C LEU A 127 1.92 -7.53 15.16
N SER A 128 2.06 -6.22 15.11
CA SER A 128 1.36 -5.29 16.00
C SER A 128 0.57 -4.26 15.22
N PHE A 129 -0.54 -3.82 15.79
CA PHE A 129 -1.42 -2.84 15.16
C PHE A 129 -2.44 -2.30 16.15
N TRP A 130 -2.96 -1.12 15.87
CA TRP A 130 -4.18 -0.61 16.48
C TRP A 130 -5.37 -0.97 15.60
N VAL A 131 -6.47 -1.41 16.22
CA VAL A 131 -7.72 -1.73 15.53
C VAL A 131 -8.92 -1.12 16.25
N ARG A 132 -9.93 -0.72 15.47
CA ARG A 132 -11.24 -0.26 15.94
C ARG A 132 -12.30 -0.77 14.97
N SER A 133 -13.45 -1.24 15.46
CA SER A 133 -14.58 -1.62 14.60
C SER A 133 -15.90 -1.25 15.24
N SER A 134 -16.94 -1.02 14.45
CA SER A 134 -18.30 -0.88 14.95
C SER A 134 -18.87 -2.19 15.52
N GLN A 135 -18.21 -3.32 15.28
CA GLN A 135 -18.59 -4.65 15.77
C GLN A 135 -17.54 -5.19 16.74
N THR A 136 -17.95 -6.05 17.67
CA THR A 136 -17.08 -6.80 18.58
C THR A 136 -17.00 -8.27 18.19
N GLY A 137 -16.12 -9.02 18.85
CA GLY A 137 -15.97 -10.47 18.68
C GLY A 137 -14.59 -10.86 18.17
N THR A 138 -14.51 -12.06 17.58
CA THR A 138 -13.27 -12.61 17.03
C THR A 138 -13.04 -12.07 15.63
N PHE A 139 -11.90 -11.47 15.38
CA PHE A 139 -11.44 -11.02 14.07
C PHE A 139 -10.16 -11.76 13.73
N GLY A 140 -9.71 -11.61 12.49
CA GLY A 140 -8.48 -12.26 12.07
C GLY A 140 -8.08 -11.89 10.67
N GLY A 141 -7.16 -12.68 10.16
CA GLY A 141 -6.54 -12.47 8.87
C GLY A 141 -5.52 -13.55 8.60
N SER A 142 -4.60 -13.28 7.69
CA SER A 142 -3.53 -14.22 7.39
C SER A 142 -2.27 -13.52 6.92
N VAL A 143 -1.14 -14.20 7.09
CA VAL A 143 0.05 -13.97 6.28
C VAL A 143 0.16 -15.07 5.23
N GLY A 144 0.65 -14.74 4.04
CA GLY A 144 0.86 -15.75 3.00
C GLY A 144 1.83 -15.33 1.91
N ASN A 145 2.33 -16.31 1.14
CA ASN A 145 3.29 -16.07 0.07
C ASN A 145 2.60 -15.64 -1.24
N GLY A 146 3.38 -15.23 -2.24
CA GLY A 146 2.91 -14.83 -3.57
C GLY A 146 2.24 -15.94 -4.40
N ASP A 147 2.70 -17.19 -4.25
CA ASP A 147 2.21 -18.34 -5.04
C ASP A 147 0.87 -18.91 -4.55
N PHE A 148 0.28 -18.33 -3.51
CA PHE A 148 -0.98 -18.77 -2.91
C PHE A 148 -0.96 -20.23 -2.41
N ASN A 149 0.20 -20.71 -1.97
CA ASN A 149 0.36 -22.08 -1.48
C ASN A 149 0.94 -22.16 -0.07
N ARG A 150 1.23 -21.04 0.60
CA ARG A 150 1.60 -20.98 2.03
C ARG A 150 0.79 -19.89 2.72
N PHE A 151 0.02 -20.25 3.75
CA PHE A 151 -0.74 -19.30 4.56
C PHE A 151 -0.72 -19.66 6.04
N ASN A 152 -0.61 -18.66 6.91
CA ASN A 152 -0.80 -18.79 8.35
C ASN A 152 -1.89 -17.81 8.79
N VAL A 153 -2.99 -18.34 9.31
CA VAL A 153 -4.11 -17.54 9.81
C VAL A 153 -3.79 -17.03 11.20
N PHE A 154 -4.16 -15.79 11.50
CA PHE A 154 -4.10 -15.23 12.85
C PHE A 154 -5.47 -14.74 13.32
N SER A 155 -5.64 -14.65 14.63
CA SER A 155 -6.86 -14.18 15.27
C SER A 155 -6.57 -13.16 16.36
N TYR A 156 -7.53 -12.25 16.57
CA TYR A 156 -7.53 -11.29 17.67
C TYR A 156 -8.97 -10.94 18.02
N THR A 157 -9.22 -10.52 19.26
CA THR A 157 -10.56 -10.10 19.70
C THR A 157 -10.65 -8.59 19.71
N ILE A 158 -11.77 -8.03 19.25
CA ILE A 158 -12.18 -6.64 19.56
C ILE A 158 -13.25 -6.75 20.64
N SER A 159 -12.93 -6.23 21.83
CA SER A 159 -13.74 -6.41 23.03
C SER A 159 -14.77 -5.29 23.19
N SER A 160 -14.49 -4.10 22.68
CA SER A 160 -15.36 -2.93 22.78
C SER A 160 -15.57 -2.28 21.41
N ALA A 161 -16.84 -2.15 21.01
CA ALA A 161 -17.18 -1.49 19.77
C ALA A 161 -16.71 -0.03 19.81
N ASN A 162 -16.30 0.50 18.65
CA ASN A 162 -15.92 1.89 18.47
C ASN A 162 -14.82 2.36 19.45
N THR A 163 -13.95 1.44 19.86
CA THR A 163 -12.83 1.71 20.76
C THR A 163 -11.54 1.23 20.09
N TRP A 164 -10.47 2.03 20.21
CA TRP A 164 -9.16 1.62 19.73
C TRP A 164 -8.52 0.64 20.71
N GLU A 165 -8.13 -0.53 20.20
CA GLU A 165 -7.44 -1.55 20.97
C GLU A 165 -6.12 -1.92 20.28
N TYR A 166 -5.03 -1.96 21.04
CA TYR A 166 -3.73 -2.41 20.54
C TYR A 166 -3.67 -3.94 20.57
N LYS A 167 -3.19 -4.53 19.47
CA LYS A 167 -3.07 -5.98 19.31
C LYS A 167 -1.64 -6.34 18.96
N THR A 168 -1.26 -7.52 19.42
CA THR A 168 0.00 -8.18 19.04
C THR A 168 -0.29 -9.64 18.73
N VAL A 169 0.39 -10.17 17.72
CA VAL A 169 0.29 -11.57 17.28
C VAL A 169 1.70 -12.04 16.96
N THR A 170 2.10 -13.18 17.51
CA THR A 170 3.34 -13.87 17.11
C THR A 170 3.02 -14.92 16.07
N ILE A 171 3.76 -14.93 14.96
CA ILE A 171 3.61 -15.88 13.86
C ILE A 171 4.94 -16.62 13.71
N ALA A 172 4.89 -17.95 13.80
CA ALA A 172 6.06 -18.78 13.57
C ALA A 172 6.54 -18.66 12.13
N GLY A 173 7.85 -18.60 11.91
CA GLY A 173 8.42 -18.62 10.57
C GLY A 173 8.06 -19.89 9.80
N ASP A 174 7.83 -19.77 8.50
CA ASP A 174 7.56 -20.94 7.65
C ASP A 174 8.87 -21.61 7.26
N THR A 175 9.10 -22.86 7.63
CA THR A 175 10.30 -23.62 7.25
C THR A 175 10.15 -24.36 5.93
N SER A 176 9.03 -24.13 5.21
CA SER A 176 8.68 -24.82 3.97
C SER A 176 8.23 -23.84 2.89
N GLY A 177 8.11 -24.35 1.66
CA GLY A 177 7.69 -23.57 0.51
C GLY A 177 8.79 -22.67 -0.04
N THR A 178 8.44 -21.91 -1.06
CA THR A 178 9.33 -20.93 -1.69
C THR A 178 8.83 -19.53 -1.39
N TRP A 179 9.73 -18.70 -0.87
CA TRP A 179 9.48 -17.29 -0.57
C TRP A 179 10.43 -16.46 -1.42
N VAL A 180 9.87 -15.65 -2.31
CA VAL A 180 10.66 -14.84 -3.24
C VAL A 180 11.37 -13.71 -2.48
N THR A 181 12.61 -13.45 -2.86
CA THR A 181 13.49 -12.44 -2.25
C THR A 181 13.85 -11.32 -3.23
N ASN A 182 13.02 -11.10 -4.25
CA ASN A 182 13.24 -10.13 -5.32
C ASN A 182 12.15 -9.04 -5.34
N ASN A 183 12.03 -8.30 -6.45
CA ASN A 183 11.05 -7.22 -6.59
C ASN A 183 9.59 -7.66 -6.85
N THR A 184 9.32 -8.95 -6.73
CA THR A 184 7.97 -9.52 -6.84
C THR A 184 7.35 -9.71 -5.46
N LEU A 185 6.13 -10.25 -5.43
CA LEU A 185 5.34 -10.38 -4.20
C LEU A 185 5.89 -11.47 -3.28
N GLY A 186 6.59 -11.05 -2.21
CA GLY A 186 7.12 -11.93 -1.17
C GLY A 186 6.06 -12.35 -0.16
N LEU A 187 5.38 -11.36 0.43
CA LEU A 187 4.46 -11.57 1.55
C LEU A 187 3.17 -10.77 1.37
N ARG A 188 2.06 -11.37 1.77
CA ARG A 188 0.74 -10.73 1.91
C ARG A 188 0.41 -10.67 3.38
N LEU A 189 0.05 -9.50 3.89
CA LEU A 189 -0.62 -9.35 5.18
C LEU A 189 -2.09 -9.02 4.92
N ASN A 190 -2.99 -9.88 5.38
CA ASN A 190 -4.43 -9.74 5.21
C ASN A 190 -5.11 -9.42 6.53
N PHE A 191 -6.04 -8.47 6.52
CA PHE A 191 -7.09 -8.32 7.53
C PHE A 191 -8.43 -8.68 6.92
N SER A 192 -9.09 -9.69 7.48
CA SER A 192 -10.37 -10.21 6.98
C SER A 192 -11.52 -9.29 7.38
N LEU A 193 -12.32 -8.85 6.40
CA LEU A 193 -13.62 -8.21 6.63
C LEU A 193 -14.77 -9.22 6.49
N GLY A 194 -14.49 -10.39 5.92
CA GLY A 194 -15.39 -11.52 5.83
C GLY A 194 -14.90 -12.54 4.81
N ALA A 195 -15.09 -13.82 5.07
CA ALA A 195 -14.65 -14.87 4.15
C ALA A 195 -15.54 -16.12 4.26
N GLY A 196 -15.70 -16.80 3.13
CA GLY A 196 -16.45 -18.04 3.02
C GLY A 196 -15.71 -19.23 3.63
N SER A 197 -16.46 -20.28 3.94
CA SER A 197 -16.00 -21.44 4.72
C SER A 197 -14.75 -22.14 4.18
N THR A 198 -14.50 -22.15 2.87
CA THR A 198 -13.30 -22.81 2.29
C THR A 198 -12.03 -21.98 2.47
N LEU A 199 -12.16 -20.69 2.80
CA LEU A 199 -11.07 -19.76 3.02
C LEU A 199 -10.79 -19.48 4.51
N LEU A 200 -11.46 -20.22 5.40
CA LEU A 200 -11.24 -20.14 6.86
C LEU A 200 -10.40 -21.31 7.35
N ALA A 201 -9.58 -21.05 8.38
CA ALA A 201 -8.84 -22.09 9.11
C ALA A 201 -8.71 -21.71 10.60
N SER A 202 -8.17 -22.62 11.42
CA SER A 202 -7.69 -22.30 12.76
C SER A 202 -6.45 -21.41 12.69
N ALA A 203 -6.27 -20.54 13.68
CA ALA A 203 -5.11 -19.67 13.75
C ALA A 203 -3.82 -20.42 14.16
N GLY A 204 -2.66 -19.89 13.76
CA GLY A 204 -1.34 -20.26 14.28
C GLY A 204 -0.65 -21.41 13.58
N SER A 205 -1.13 -21.87 12.42
CA SER A 205 -0.52 -22.98 11.68
C SER A 205 -0.38 -22.66 10.19
N TRP A 206 0.75 -23.09 9.61
CA TRP A 206 0.99 -23.00 8.18
C TRP A 206 0.21 -24.07 7.41
N GLY A 207 -0.55 -23.65 6.40
CA GLY A 207 -1.29 -24.51 5.49
C GLY A 207 -0.86 -24.32 4.04
N SER A 208 -1.22 -25.29 3.19
CA SER A 208 -0.84 -25.32 1.77
C SER A 208 -1.89 -24.74 0.80
N SER A 209 -2.95 -24.15 1.33
CA SER A 209 -4.10 -23.65 0.56
C SER A 209 -4.43 -22.23 0.98
N THR A 210 -5.04 -21.46 0.09
CA THR A 210 -5.52 -20.11 0.38
C THR A 210 -6.42 -20.09 1.60
N LYS A 211 -6.04 -19.25 2.58
CA LYS A 211 -6.81 -18.95 3.79
C LYS A 211 -6.69 -17.46 4.07
N GLU A 212 -7.83 -16.80 4.24
CA GLU A 212 -7.94 -15.35 4.28
C GLU A 212 -8.54 -14.84 5.60
N GLY A 213 -9.06 -15.74 6.44
CA GLY A 213 -9.65 -15.40 7.73
C GLY A 213 -9.67 -16.58 8.71
N VAL A 214 -10.05 -16.29 9.94
CA VAL A 214 -10.14 -17.30 11.02
C VAL A 214 -11.55 -17.87 11.14
N THR A 215 -11.62 -19.17 11.42
CA THR A 215 -12.90 -19.85 11.70
C THR A 215 -13.60 -19.20 12.88
N GLY A 216 -14.90 -18.88 12.71
CA GLY A 216 -15.69 -18.20 13.74
C GLY A 216 -15.49 -16.69 13.84
N GLN A 217 -14.84 -16.07 12.84
CA GLN A 217 -14.70 -14.61 12.81
C GLN A 217 -16.03 -13.87 12.67
N THR A 218 -16.09 -12.67 13.24
CA THR A 218 -17.06 -11.63 12.95
C THR A 218 -16.86 -11.15 11.51
N ASN A 219 -17.88 -11.28 10.67
CA ASN A 219 -17.84 -10.80 9.29
C ASN A 219 -18.39 -9.36 9.22
N VAL A 220 -17.49 -8.38 9.18
CA VAL A 220 -17.84 -6.94 9.04
C VAL A 220 -18.73 -6.72 7.82
N ILE A 221 -18.39 -7.35 6.68
CA ILE A 221 -19.12 -7.22 5.42
C ILE A 221 -20.60 -7.63 5.51
N ALA A 222 -20.99 -8.41 6.51
CA ALA A 222 -22.36 -8.88 6.68
C ALA A 222 -23.32 -7.82 7.23
N THR A 223 -22.82 -6.65 7.62
CA THR A 223 -23.64 -5.56 8.19
C THR A 223 -23.40 -4.26 7.45
N ASN A 224 -24.46 -3.70 6.87
CA ASN A 224 -24.37 -2.43 6.16
C ASN A 224 -23.99 -1.30 7.12
N SER A 225 -23.19 -0.35 6.65
CA SER A 225 -22.63 0.76 7.44
C SER A 225 -21.69 0.32 8.57
N ALA A 226 -21.34 -0.97 8.67
CA ALA A 226 -20.31 -1.41 9.61
C ALA A 226 -18.95 -0.84 9.19
N THR A 227 -18.12 -0.54 10.18
CA THR A 227 -16.81 0.07 9.98
C THR A 227 -15.69 -0.78 10.59
N PHE A 228 -14.53 -0.74 9.95
CA PHE A 228 -13.30 -1.33 10.43
C PHE A 228 -12.16 -0.36 10.18
N TYR A 229 -11.33 -0.13 11.19
CA TYR A 229 -10.22 0.80 11.16
C TYR A 229 -8.94 0.09 11.59
N VAL A 230 -7.84 0.42 10.92
CA VAL A 230 -6.51 -0.08 11.28
C VAL A 230 -5.46 1.02 11.09
N THR A 231 -4.49 1.08 11.99
CA THR A 231 -3.30 1.95 11.88
C THR A 231 -2.17 1.43 12.78
N GLY A 232 -1.00 2.04 12.69
CA GLY A 232 0.20 1.63 13.42
C GLY A 232 0.60 0.18 13.17
N VAL A 233 0.38 -0.30 11.94
CA VAL A 233 0.67 -1.70 11.58
C VAL A 233 2.17 -1.90 11.43
N GLN A 234 2.71 -2.82 12.21
CA GLN A 234 4.10 -3.22 12.15
C GLN A 234 4.22 -4.74 12.07
N LEU A 235 4.96 -5.21 11.06
CA LEU A 235 5.40 -6.59 10.95
C LEU A 235 6.92 -6.58 11.03
N GLU A 236 7.49 -7.24 12.04
CA GLU A 236 8.93 -7.26 12.26
C GLU A 236 9.40 -8.65 12.67
N ALA A 237 10.67 -8.94 12.42
CA ALA A 237 11.31 -10.14 12.93
C ALA A 237 11.29 -10.18 14.47
N ASN A 238 11.40 -11.37 15.02
CA ASN A 238 11.30 -11.72 16.44
C ASN A 238 9.88 -11.94 16.95
N THR A 239 9.77 -12.54 18.14
CA THR A 239 8.49 -12.93 18.74
C THR A 239 7.80 -11.83 19.54
N THR A 240 8.47 -10.72 19.77
CA THR A 240 8.00 -9.63 20.63
C THR A 240 7.86 -8.36 19.82
N ALA A 241 6.64 -7.83 19.76
CA ALA A 241 6.36 -6.55 19.13
C ALA A 241 7.06 -5.42 19.89
N THR A 242 7.84 -4.63 19.16
CA THR A 242 8.48 -3.42 19.65
C THR A 242 7.57 -2.20 19.40
N PRO A 243 7.87 -1.02 19.98
CA PRO A 243 7.16 0.20 19.63
C PRO A 243 7.21 0.48 18.12
N PHE A 244 6.14 1.09 17.61
CA PHE A 244 6.00 1.40 16.18
C PHE A 244 7.19 2.21 15.65
N GLU A 245 7.69 1.81 14.49
CA GLU A 245 8.76 2.48 13.76
C GLU A 245 8.27 3.79 13.14
N ASN A 246 8.62 4.89 13.78
CA ASN A 246 8.29 6.21 13.27
C ASN A 246 9.37 6.70 12.31
N LEU A 247 9.16 6.50 11.02
CA LEU A 247 10.00 7.11 9.98
C LEU A 247 9.62 8.58 9.78
N GLN A 248 10.56 9.38 9.28
CA GLN A 248 10.27 10.73 8.81
C GLN A 248 9.28 10.68 7.64
N TYR A 249 8.43 11.70 7.51
CA TYR A 249 7.41 11.74 6.45
C TYR A 249 8.02 11.61 5.05
N GLY A 250 9.12 12.31 4.76
CA GLY A 250 9.81 12.23 3.47
C GLY A 250 10.25 10.81 3.11
N THR A 251 10.80 10.07 4.08
CA THR A 251 11.19 8.67 3.88
C THR A 251 9.98 7.78 3.60
N GLN A 252 8.87 7.94 4.33
CA GLN A 252 7.66 7.16 4.00
C GLN A 252 7.07 7.52 2.65
N LEU A 253 7.09 8.80 2.28
CA LEU A 253 6.66 9.23 0.97
C LEU A 253 7.52 8.60 -0.12
N GLU A 254 8.84 8.59 0.01
CA GLU A 254 9.75 7.94 -0.94
C GLU A 254 9.48 6.42 -1.07
N LEU A 255 9.24 5.73 0.05
CA LEU A 255 8.86 4.31 0.07
C LEU A 255 7.52 4.05 -0.63
N CYS A 256 6.54 4.96 -0.51
CA CYS A 256 5.27 4.89 -1.24
C CYS A 256 5.46 5.22 -2.73
N GLN A 257 6.25 6.24 -3.04
CA GLN A 257 6.56 6.72 -4.39
C GLN A 257 7.29 5.71 -5.26
N ARG A 258 7.95 4.71 -4.66
CA ARG A 258 8.45 3.53 -5.39
C ARG A 258 7.34 2.76 -6.12
N TYR A 259 6.11 2.80 -5.63
CA TYR A 259 4.99 2.00 -6.14
C TYR A 259 3.91 2.84 -6.80
N TYR A 260 3.69 4.06 -6.34
CA TYR A 260 2.69 4.94 -6.92
C TYR A 260 3.12 6.41 -6.88
N GLN A 261 2.93 7.12 -7.98
CA GLN A 261 3.16 8.55 -8.06
C GLN A 261 1.99 9.22 -8.77
N GLN A 262 1.67 10.44 -8.32
CA GLN A 262 0.63 11.26 -8.91
C GLN A 262 1.19 12.65 -9.19
N TYR A 263 0.89 13.16 -10.38
CA TYR A 263 1.15 14.54 -10.76
C TYR A 263 -0.16 15.22 -11.10
N GLY A 264 -0.27 16.51 -10.83
CA GLY A 264 -1.49 17.29 -11.02
C GLY A 264 -2.09 17.74 -9.70
N SER A 265 -2.97 18.74 -9.77
CA SER A 265 -3.70 19.27 -8.62
C SER A 265 -4.97 19.97 -9.12
N SER A 266 -5.74 20.55 -8.20
CA SER A 266 -6.83 21.46 -8.54
C SER A 266 -6.37 22.76 -9.22
N SER A 267 -5.05 22.96 -9.31
CA SER A 267 -4.42 24.07 -10.02
C SER A 267 -3.55 23.57 -11.17
N VAL A 268 -3.23 24.47 -12.09
CA VAL A 268 -2.27 24.17 -13.16
C VAL A 268 -0.93 23.74 -12.55
N THR A 269 -0.35 22.67 -13.07
CA THR A 269 0.85 22.06 -12.48
C THR A 269 1.97 22.00 -13.53
N PRO A 270 3.09 22.70 -13.34
CA PRO A 270 4.27 22.53 -14.19
C PRO A 270 4.75 21.09 -14.16
N ILE A 271 4.99 20.50 -15.33
CA ILE A 271 5.50 19.12 -15.42
C ILE A 271 6.82 18.99 -16.17
N GLY A 272 7.27 20.05 -16.85
CA GLY A 272 8.63 20.12 -17.36
C GLY A 272 8.77 20.92 -18.65
N ALA A 273 9.88 20.67 -19.34
CA ALA A 273 10.14 21.19 -20.66
C ALA A 273 10.14 20.06 -21.70
N GLY A 274 9.81 20.40 -22.93
CA GLY A 274 9.87 19.56 -24.10
C GLY A 274 10.39 20.32 -25.31
N VAL A 275 10.38 19.65 -26.45
CA VAL A 275 10.73 20.19 -27.76
C VAL A 275 9.64 19.84 -28.75
N TRP A 276 9.26 20.81 -29.59
CA TRP A 276 8.48 20.55 -30.79
C TRP A 276 9.31 19.68 -31.73
N PHE A 277 9.10 18.37 -31.69
CA PHE A 277 9.84 17.42 -32.54
C PHE A 277 9.39 17.52 -33.99
N THR A 278 8.09 17.74 -34.19
CA THR A 278 7.51 18.18 -35.47
C THR A 278 6.63 19.40 -35.22
N THR A 279 5.99 19.91 -36.27
CA THR A 279 5.06 21.04 -36.15
C THR A 279 3.84 20.71 -35.28
N THR A 280 3.46 19.44 -35.16
CA THR A 280 2.26 19.00 -34.43
C THR A 280 2.56 18.05 -33.27
N GLN A 281 3.83 17.84 -32.93
CA GLN A 281 4.24 16.88 -31.90
C GLN A 281 5.27 17.50 -30.96
N VAL A 282 5.02 17.38 -29.66
CA VAL A 282 5.97 17.75 -28.60
C VAL A 282 6.45 16.49 -27.91
N LEU A 283 7.77 16.36 -27.78
CA LEU A 283 8.41 15.32 -26.98
C LEU A 283 9.04 15.94 -25.73
N GLY A 284 8.94 15.25 -24.60
CA GLY A 284 9.55 15.67 -23.34
C GLY A 284 9.83 14.47 -22.44
N LEU A 285 10.56 14.66 -21.35
CA LEU A 285 10.83 13.58 -20.40
C LEU A 285 10.10 13.86 -19.07
N LEU A 286 9.38 12.86 -18.57
CA LEU A 286 8.91 12.81 -17.19
C LEU A 286 9.89 11.98 -16.38
N THR A 287 10.67 12.62 -15.51
CA THR A 287 11.52 11.93 -14.54
C THR A 287 10.74 11.66 -13.27
N PHE A 288 10.85 10.44 -12.75
CA PHE A 288 10.20 10.05 -11.51
C PHE A 288 11.07 10.46 -10.30
N PRO A 289 10.50 11.05 -9.22
CA PRO A 289 11.24 11.40 -8.01
C PRO A 289 11.96 10.21 -7.37
N VAL A 290 11.34 9.02 -7.43
CA VAL A 290 11.90 7.76 -6.96
C VAL A 290 11.85 6.73 -8.07
N ILE A 291 12.87 5.86 -8.14
CA ILE A 291 12.91 4.73 -9.07
C ILE A 291 11.74 3.80 -8.77
N MET A 292 10.88 3.56 -9.76
CA MET A 292 9.73 2.68 -9.64
C MET A 292 10.17 1.22 -9.47
N ARG A 293 9.33 0.42 -8.79
CA ARG A 293 9.56 -1.03 -8.60
C ARG A 293 9.82 -1.78 -9.91
N THR A 294 9.00 -1.48 -10.92
CA THR A 294 9.08 -1.97 -12.29
C THR A 294 8.75 -0.83 -13.24
N ALA A 295 8.93 -1.00 -14.55
CA ALA A 295 8.40 -0.08 -15.54
C ALA A 295 6.88 0.11 -15.28
N PRO A 296 6.43 1.32 -14.93
CA PRO A 296 5.07 1.53 -14.44
C PRO A 296 4.04 1.54 -15.57
N THR A 297 2.78 1.33 -15.21
CA THR A 297 1.64 1.73 -16.04
C THR A 297 1.34 3.20 -15.77
N ILE A 298 1.19 3.99 -16.83
CA ILE A 298 0.85 5.41 -16.73
C ILE A 298 -0.54 5.65 -17.32
N THR A 299 -1.42 6.30 -16.55
CA THR A 299 -2.76 6.69 -16.99
C THR A 299 -3.01 8.18 -16.70
N THR A 300 -4.03 8.75 -17.34
CA THR A 300 -4.42 10.16 -17.16
C THR A 300 -5.93 10.30 -17.04
N THR A 301 -6.42 11.43 -16.53
CA THR A 301 -7.86 11.71 -16.31
C THR A 301 -8.65 12.07 -17.59
N GLY A 302 -8.28 11.53 -18.74
CA GLY A 302 -8.97 11.71 -20.04
C GLY A 302 -8.14 12.49 -21.06
N THR A 303 -8.79 13.10 -22.06
CA THR A 303 -8.14 13.94 -23.09
C THR A 303 -7.94 15.38 -22.61
N GLY A 304 -7.10 16.14 -23.31
CA GLY A 304 -6.90 17.57 -23.03
C GLY A 304 -6.29 17.81 -21.64
N TRP A 305 -5.32 16.99 -21.25
CA TRP A 305 -4.77 17.01 -19.89
C TRP A 305 -3.49 17.85 -19.76
N ILE A 306 -2.93 18.31 -20.89
CA ILE A 306 -1.66 19.03 -20.94
C ILE A 306 -1.76 20.28 -21.84
N LYS A 307 -1.04 21.33 -21.48
CA LYS A 307 -0.79 22.52 -22.30
C LYS A 307 0.70 22.63 -22.61
N ALA A 308 0.99 23.08 -23.83
CA ALA A 308 2.33 23.47 -24.23
C ALA A 308 2.38 24.98 -24.48
N TYR A 309 3.38 25.66 -23.93
CA TYR A 309 3.61 27.09 -24.13
C TYR A 309 4.79 27.29 -25.07
N ARG A 310 4.66 28.26 -25.97
CA ARG A 310 5.73 28.70 -26.87
C ARG A 310 5.70 30.23 -26.97
N ASP A 311 6.88 30.85 -27.11
CA ASP A 311 7.03 32.30 -27.32
C ASP A 311 6.21 33.18 -26.34
N GLY A 312 6.10 32.75 -25.07
CA GLY A 312 5.36 33.48 -24.03
C GLY A 312 3.83 33.42 -24.13
N SER A 313 3.28 32.68 -25.09
CA SER A 313 1.83 32.46 -25.26
C SER A 313 1.47 30.99 -25.06
N SER A 314 0.30 30.72 -24.48
CA SER A 314 -0.20 29.35 -24.37
C SER A 314 -0.60 28.84 -25.74
N THR A 315 -0.11 27.67 -26.11
CA THR A 315 -0.78 26.84 -27.12
C THR A 315 -1.89 26.02 -26.44
N ALA A 316 -2.84 25.57 -27.26
CA ALA A 316 -4.01 24.79 -26.90
C ALA A 316 -3.76 23.53 -26.06
N THR A 317 -4.85 22.96 -25.56
CA THR A 317 -4.87 21.74 -24.79
C THR A 317 -4.58 20.54 -25.69
N GLY A 318 -3.43 19.90 -25.48
CA GLY A 318 -3.01 18.71 -26.23
C GLY A 318 -3.45 17.42 -25.56
N SER A 319 -3.34 16.33 -26.31
CA SER A 319 -3.47 14.96 -25.79
C SER A 319 -2.31 14.11 -26.32
N GLY A 320 -1.98 13.04 -25.61
CA GLY A 320 -0.97 12.12 -26.07
C GLY A 320 -0.85 10.92 -25.17
N PHE A 321 0.25 10.19 -25.34
CA PHE A 321 0.57 9.01 -24.58
C PHE A 321 1.99 9.08 -24.03
N PHE A 322 2.27 8.20 -23.09
CA PHE A 322 3.63 7.96 -22.61
C PHE A 322 4.20 6.78 -23.40
N ASP A 323 5.45 6.91 -23.82
CA ASP A 323 6.21 5.82 -24.41
C ASP A 323 7.60 5.72 -23.77
N SER A 324 8.37 4.72 -24.19
CA SER A 324 9.74 4.50 -23.67
C SER A 324 9.76 4.43 -22.14
N ILE A 325 8.73 3.81 -21.56
CA ILE A 325 8.48 3.80 -20.12
C ILE A 325 9.49 2.85 -19.47
N GLY A 326 10.39 3.41 -18.65
CA GLY A 326 11.33 2.66 -17.82
C GLY A 326 11.10 2.97 -16.34
N ASN A 327 11.92 2.41 -15.46
CA ASN A 327 11.74 2.60 -14.01
C ASN A 327 12.12 4.00 -13.50
N HIS A 328 12.87 4.78 -14.28
CA HIS A 328 13.38 6.11 -13.88
C HIS A 328 12.61 7.26 -14.52
N SER A 329 12.01 7.00 -15.68
CA SER A 329 11.36 8.03 -16.48
C SER A 329 10.45 7.43 -17.55
N ALA A 330 9.60 8.27 -18.12
CA ALA A 330 8.86 8.01 -19.32
C ALA A 330 8.93 9.22 -20.26
N ARG A 331 8.78 8.99 -21.56
CA ARG A 331 8.75 10.09 -22.54
C ARG A 331 7.31 10.54 -22.76
N PHE A 332 7.07 11.83 -22.64
CA PHE A 332 5.86 12.48 -23.15
C PHE A 332 5.88 12.45 -24.68
N ASN A 333 4.81 11.96 -25.29
CA ASN A 333 4.61 11.99 -26.73
C ASN A 333 3.25 12.62 -27.07
N MET A 334 3.26 13.95 -27.17
CA MET A 334 2.05 14.77 -27.15
C MET A 334 1.74 15.37 -28.51
N SER A 335 0.47 15.37 -28.90
CA SER A 335 -0.04 15.87 -30.18
C SER A 335 -1.43 16.50 -30.02
N GLY A 336 -2.13 16.72 -31.13
CA GLY A 336 -3.49 17.28 -31.09
C GLY A 336 -3.52 18.73 -30.61
N TRP A 337 -2.47 19.50 -30.92
CA TRP A 337 -2.39 20.91 -30.58
C TRP A 337 -3.18 21.73 -31.61
N ASP A 338 -4.11 22.58 -31.15
CA ASP A 338 -4.91 23.44 -32.06
C ASP A 338 -4.05 24.47 -32.84
N VAL A 339 -2.81 24.71 -32.41
CA VAL A 339 -1.86 25.56 -33.14
C VAL A 339 -0.50 24.88 -33.23
N ALA A 340 0.03 24.72 -34.44
CA ALA A 340 1.32 24.08 -34.70
C ALA A 340 2.52 24.93 -34.23
N GLY A 341 3.57 24.30 -33.69
CA GLY A 341 4.88 24.91 -33.42
C GLY A 341 5.85 24.76 -34.59
N THR A 342 7.07 25.26 -34.45
CA THR A 342 8.17 24.98 -35.40
C THR A 342 9.06 23.88 -34.84
N ALA A 343 9.48 22.94 -35.69
CA ALA A 343 10.38 21.87 -35.27
C ALA A 343 11.67 22.45 -34.66
N GLY A 344 12.09 21.89 -33.53
CA GLY A 344 13.25 22.33 -32.75
C GLY A 344 12.96 23.43 -31.72
N MET A 345 11.76 24.03 -31.71
CA MET A 345 11.39 25.02 -30.69
C MET A 345 11.21 24.36 -29.31
N GLY A 346 11.59 25.08 -28.26
CA GLY A 346 11.27 24.69 -26.88
C GLY A 346 9.77 24.75 -26.60
N ALA A 347 9.31 23.86 -25.73
CA ALA A 347 7.94 23.84 -25.23
C ALA A 347 7.97 23.77 -23.69
N TYR A 348 7.28 24.68 -23.03
CA TYR A 348 7.03 24.55 -21.60
C TYR A 348 5.73 23.80 -21.36
N LEU A 349 5.76 22.75 -20.56
CA LEU A 349 4.65 21.81 -20.38
C LEU A 349 4.00 21.97 -19.01
N GLN A 350 2.68 22.07 -19.01
CA GLN A 350 1.87 22.15 -17.79
C GLN A 350 0.66 21.22 -17.87
N LEU A 351 0.34 20.55 -16.77
CA LEU A 351 -0.96 19.92 -16.60
C LEU A 351 -2.03 20.99 -16.41
N VAL A 352 -3.19 20.73 -17.01
CA VAL A 352 -4.40 21.51 -16.78
C VAL A 352 -4.89 21.27 -15.34
N ALA A 353 -5.56 22.26 -14.75
CA ALA A 353 -6.23 22.10 -13.46
C ALA A 353 -7.19 20.89 -13.49
N ASP A 354 -7.26 20.16 -12.36
CA ASP A 354 -8.06 18.94 -12.18
C ASP A 354 -7.69 17.80 -13.14
N LYS A 355 -6.51 17.89 -13.78
CA LYS A 355 -5.95 16.82 -14.61
C LYS A 355 -4.74 16.21 -13.94
N TYR A 356 -4.71 14.89 -13.96
CA TYR A 356 -3.73 14.11 -13.24
C TYR A 356 -3.06 13.09 -14.15
N ILE A 357 -1.79 12.83 -13.85
CA ILE A 357 -1.04 11.67 -14.35
C ILE A 357 -0.89 10.72 -13.17
N PHE A 358 -1.30 9.48 -13.36
CA PHE A 358 -1.14 8.41 -12.38
C PHE A 358 -0.10 7.42 -12.88
N ILE A 359 0.89 7.14 -12.05
CA ILE A 359 2.01 6.27 -12.37
C ILE A 359 1.98 5.14 -11.35
N SER A 360 1.71 3.92 -11.80
CA SER A 360 1.55 2.77 -10.92
C SER A 360 2.52 1.66 -11.29
N ALA A 361 3.29 1.24 -10.30
CA ALA A 361 4.08 0.02 -10.27
C ALA A 361 3.73 -0.83 -9.04
N GLU A 362 2.47 -0.77 -8.60
CA GLU A 362 1.94 -1.59 -7.51
C GLU A 362 2.10 -3.10 -7.80
N LEU A 363 1.98 -3.94 -6.76
CA LEU A 363 2.26 -5.39 -6.82
C LEU A 363 1.14 -6.22 -7.43
#